data_AF-A0A0J6SPF1-F1
#
_entry.id   AF-A0A0J6SPF1-F1
#
_cell.length_a   1.000
_cell.length_b   1.000
_cell.length_c   1.000
_cell.angle_alpha   90.00
_cell.angle_beta   90.00
_cell.angle_gamma   90.00
#
_symmetry.space_group_name_H-M   'P 1'
#
loop_
_entity.id
_entity.type
_entity.pdbx_description
1 polymer ?
#
loop_
_entity_poly.entity_id
_entity_poly.type
_entity_poly.pdbx_seq_one_letter_code
_entity_poly.pdbx_strand_id
1 'polypeptide(L)'
;MEDKWFIYLEQNELFAHRSWTGKAVFKLAFVQDTDVVRVVAAECASDVCAARGAAYEAELLGFLIDNLLLGRSTPFPIPADVKDGPEGAYQHHVAGTGYPERTEEV
;
A
#
# COMPACT_ATOMS: atom_id res chain seq x y z
N MET A 1 -3.58 -13.05 -12.38
CA MET A 1 -2.39 -12.21 -12.21
C MET A 1 -2.24 -11.98 -10.71
N GLU A 2 -1.27 -12.68 -10.12
CA GLU A 2 -1.01 -12.72 -8.67
C GLU A 2 -0.46 -11.37 -8.17
N ASP A 3 0.47 -10.76 -8.91
CA ASP A 3 1.03 -9.45 -8.53
C ASP A 3 0.12 -8.29 -8.95
N LYS A 4 -0.43 -7.58 -7.97
CA LYS A 4 -1.26 -6.37 -8.19
C LYS A 4 -0.45 -5.08 -8.25
N TRP A 5 0.77 -5.12 -7.72
CA TRP A 5 1.64 -3.96 -7.57
C TRP A 5 2.99 -4.17 -8.26
N PHE A 6 3.41 -3.16 -9.01
CA PHE A 6 4.75 -3.02 -9.53
C PHE A 6 5.42 -1.89 -8.76
N ILE A 7 6.39 -2.24 -7.93
CA ILE A 7 7.07 -1.29 -7.03
C ILE A 7 8.55 -1.25 -7.41
N TYR A 8 9.08 -0.06 -7.63
CA TYR A 8 10.49 0.13 -7.94
C TYR A 8 11.05 1.37 -7.24
N LEU A 9 12.35 1.34 -6.96
CA LEU A 9 13.10 2.45 -6.40
C LEU A 9 14.00 3.03 -7.51
N GLU A 10 13.90 4.33 -7.74
CA GLU A 10 14.79 5.07 -8.61
C GLU A 10 15.39 6.22 -7.81
N GLN A 11 16.73 6.22 -7.68
CA GLN A 11 17.44 7.15 -6.80
C GLN A 11 16.91 7.10 -5.36
N ASN A 12 16.31 8.18 -4.88
CA ASN A 12 15.70 8.31 -3.54
C ASN A 12 14.18 8.38 -3.63
N GLU A 13 13.58 7.87 -4.71
CA GLU A 13 12.13 7.87 -4.92
C GLU A 13 11.60 6.45 -5.14
N LEU A 14 10.57 6.07 -4.37
CA LEU A 14 9.86 4.80 -4.54
C LEU A 14 8.55 5.06 -5.28
N PHE A 15 8.30 4.28 -6.32
CA PHE A 15 7.09 4.35 -7.12
C PHE A 15 6.30 3.06 -6.96
N ALA A 16 4.99 3.17 -6.75
CA ALA A 16 4.08 2.03 -6.69
C ALA A 16 2.97 2.17 -7.73
N HIS A 17 2.94 1.21 -8.65
CA HIS A 17 2.02 1.17 -9.77
C HIS A 17 1.09 -0.03 -9.69
N ARG A 18 -0.12 0.10 -10.22
CA ARG A 18 -1.02 -1.04 -10.44
C ARG A 18 -0.53 -1.85 -11.64
N SER A 19 -0.12 -3.10 -11.42
CA SER A 19 0.51 -3.94 -12.45
C SER A 19 -0.33 -4.11 -13.71
N TRP A 20 -1.66 -4.20 -13.58
CA TRP A 20 -2.57 -4.45 -14.69
C TRP A 20 -2.94 -3.21 -15.54
N THR A 21 -2.64 -2.01 -15.06
CA THR A 21 -3.04 -0.74 -15.67
C THR A 21 -1.86 0.20 -15.88
N GLY A 22 -0.70 -0.10 -15.28
CA GLY A 22 0.47 0.79 -15.26
C GLY A 22 0.28 2.08 -14.45
N LYS A 23 -0.92 2.35 -13.92
CA LYS A 23 -1.25 3.57 -13.18
C LYS A 23 -0.32 3.75 -11.98
N ALA A 24 0.39 4.88 -11.94
CA ALA A 24 1.14 5.35 -10.79
C ALA A 24 0.14 5.74 -9.69
N VAL A 25 0.18 5.05 -8.55
CA VAL A 25 -0.72 5.35 -7.42
C VAL A 25 0.02 6.12 -6.34
N PHE A 26 1.23 5.68 -6.01
CA PHE A 26 2.04 6.29 -4.96
C PHE A 26 3.43 6.66 -5.46
N LYS A 27 3.93 7.76 -4.90
CA LYS A 27 5.33 8.16 -4.99
C LYS A 27 5.81 8.56 -3.61
N LEU A 28 6.95 8.04 -3.16
CA LEU A 28 7.59 8.45 -1.92
C LEU A 28 8.97 9.01 -2.21
N ALA A 29 9.33 10.09 -1.53
CA ALA A 29 10.70 10.58 -1.51
C ALA A 29 11.33 10.27 -0.15
N PHE A 30 12.58 9.81 -0.17
CA PHE A 30 13.35 9.55 1.03
C PHE A 30 14.57 10.47 1.14
N VAL A 31 15.02 10.63 2.37
CA VAL A 31 16.35 11.13 2.69
C VAL A 31 17.09 10.05 3.47
N GLN A 32 18.32 9.76 3.05
CA GLN A 32 19.23 8.93 3.81
C GLN A 32 19.85 9.77 4.92
N ASP A 33 19.69 9.32 6.17
CA ASP A 33 20.29 9.90 7.35
C ASP A 33 21.14 8.83 8.04
N THR A 34 22.46 8.93 7.84
CA THR A 34 23.47 8.02 8.40
C THR A 34 23.17 6.54 8.13
N ASP A 35 22.41 5.89 9.03
CA ASP A 35 22.05 4.47 8.98
C ASP A 35 20.55 4.21 8.74
N VAL A 36 19.73 5.27 8.66
CA VAL A 36 18.28 5.16 8.46
C VAL A 36 17.83 5.89 7.20
N VAL A 37 16.79 5.35 6.58
CA VAL A 37 16.09 6.02 5.48
C VAL A 37 14.79 6.58 6.03
N ARG A 38 14.58 7.89 5.86
CA ARG A 38 13.36 8.57 6.32
C ARG A 38 12.52 9.02 5.12
N VAL A 39 11.22 8.73 5.15
CA VAL A 39 10.26 9.31 4.21
C VAL A 39 10.12 10.80 4.52
N VAL A 40 10.33 11.64 3.52
CA VAL A 40 10.16 13.11 3.63
C VAL A 40 8.94 13.63 2.88
N ALA A 41 8.46 12.88 1.90
CA ALA A 41 7.22 13.18 1.18
C ALA A 41 6.56 11.89 0.71
N ALA A 42 5.23 11.88 0.69
CA ALA A 42 4.42 10.85 0.07
C ALA A 42 3.33 11.54 -0.77
N GLU A 43 3.26 11.17 -2.04
CA GLU A 43 2.28 11.64 -3.00
C GLU A 43 1.39 10.48 -3.43
N CYS A 44 0.14 10.81 -3.70
CA CYS A 44 -0.90 9.87 -4.07
C CYS A 44 -1.66 10.42 -5.27
N ALA A 45 -2.01 9.56 -6.22
CA ALA A 45 -2.83 9.93 -7.36
C ALA A 45 -4.15 10.58 -6.89
N SER A 46 -4.48 11.74 -7.47
CA SER A 46 -5.57 12.59 -6.98
C SER A 46 -6.93 11.90 -6.97
N ASP A 47 -7.23 11.09 -7.98
CA ASP A 47 -8.49 10.35 -8.07
C ASP A 47 -8.55 9.18 -7.09
N VAL A 48 -7.41 8.56 -6.76
CA VAL A 48 -7.32 7.51 -5.73
C VAL A 48 -7.55 8.10 -4.35
N CYS A 49 -6.79 9.14 -4.01
CA CYS A 49 -6.93 9.81 -2.73
C CYS A 49 -8.26 10.53 -2.56
N ALA A 50 -8.89 11.02 -3.65
CA ALA A 50 -10.24 11.57 -3.59
C ALA A 50 -11.30 10.48 -3.32
N ALA A 51 -11.10 9.26 -3.82
CA ALA A 51 -12.06 8.18 -3.67
C ALA A 51 -12.08 7.57 -2.25
N ARG A 52 -10.90 7.45 -1.61
CA ARG A 52 -10.76 6.72 -0.32
C ARG A 52 -10.20 7.57 0.82
N GLY A 53 -9.67 8.75 0.53
CA GLY A 53 -9.05 9.63 1.50
C GLY A 53 -7.56 9.33 1.72
N ALA A 54 -6.77 10.39 1.87
CA ALA A 54 -5.32 10.28 2.02
C ALA A 54 -4.87 9.47 3.25
N ALA A 55 -5.65 9.46 4.33
CA ALA A 55 -5.33 8.70 5.53
C ALA A 55 -5.33 7.18 5.28
N TYR A 56 -6.40 6.67 4.68
CA TYR A 56 -6.48 5.25 4.31
C TYR A 56 -5.41 4.87 3.29
N GLU A 57 -5.20 5.72 2.28
CA GLU A 57 -4.21 5.45 1.25
C GLU A 57 -2.77 5.44 1.81
N ALA A 58 -2.48 6.24 2.84
CA ALA A 58 -1.21 6.18 3.57
C ALA A 58 -1.05 4.87 4.36
N GLU A 59 -2.12 4.36 4.99
CA GLU A 59 -2.08 3.05 5.66
C GLU A 59 -1.85 1.91 4.66
N LEU A 60 -2.53 1.95 3.51
CA LEU A 60 -2.33 0.98 2.44
C LEU A 60 -0.88 1.01 1.93
N LEU A 61 -0.32 2.20 1.71
CA LEU A 61 1.07 2.35 1.30
C LEU A 61 2.04 1.77 2.34
N GLY A 62 1.80 2.01 3.63
CA GLY A 62 2.57 1.41 4.72
C GLY A 62 2.51 -0.12 4.68
N PHE A 63 1.32 -0.70 4.52
CA PHE A 63 1.13 -2.14 4.37
C PHE A 63 1.93 -2.72 3.18
N LEU A 64 1.91 -2.05 2.02
CA LEU A 64 2.64 -2.50 0.84
C LEU A 64 4.14 -2.50 1.08
N ILE A 65 4.67 -1.45 1.71
CA ILE A 65 6.10 -1.36 2.04
C ILE A 65 6.49 -2.44 3.05
N ASP A 66 5.76 -2.55 4.16
CA ASP A 66 6.06 -3.48 5.23
C ASP A 66 6.06 -4.94 4.73
N ASN A 67 5.00 -5.35 4.01
CA ASN A 67 4.82 -6.75 3.65
C ASN A 67 5.54 -7.14 2.35
N LEU A 68 5.47 -6.29 1.31
CA LEU A 68 6.03 -6.64 -0.01
C LEU A 68 7.52 -6.31 -0.15
N LEU A 69 8.02 -5.29 0.56
CA LEU A 69 9.42 -4.88 0.45
C LEU A 69 10.25 -5.29 1.67
N LEU A 70 9.67 -5.21 2.87
CA LEU A 70 10.41 -5.47 4.12
C LEU A 70 10.17 -6.87 4.70
N GLY A 71 9.29 -7.67 4.10
CA GLY A 71 9.00 -9.04 4.53
C GLY A 71 8.39 -9.14 5.93
N ARG A 72 7.68 -8.09 6.38
CA ARG A 72 6.95 -8.07 7.65
C ARG A 72 5.57 -8.73 7.48
N SER A 73 4.82 -8.77 8.58
CA SER A 73 3.46 -9.33 8.66
C SER A 73 2.47 -8.30 9.20
N THR A 74 2.45 -7.10 8.62
CA THR A 74 1.55 -6.02 9.03
C THR A 74 0.14 -6.32 8.52
N PRO A 75 -0.92 -6.26 9.35
CA PRO A 75 -2.29 -6.56 8.93
C PRO A 75 -2.79 -5.65 7.80
N PHE A 76 -3.59 -6.19 6.89
CA PHE A 76 -4.17 -5.42 5.79
C PHE A 76 -5.16 -4.36 6.30
N PRO A 77 -5.06 -3.09 5.88
CA PRO A 77 -6.00 -2.04 6.29
C PRO A 77 -7.32 -2.17 5.52
N ILE A 78 -8.42 -2.41 6.24
CA ILE A 78 -9.76 -2.51 5.66
C ILE A 78 -10.46 -1.15 5.80
N PRO A 79 -10.98 -0.54 4.71
CA PRO A 79 -11.78 0.67 4.80
C PRO A 79 -13.08 0.45 5.57
N ALA A 80 -13.51 1.44 6.36
CA ALA A 80 -14.74 1.36 7.15
C ALA A 80 -16.04 1.20 6.34
N ASP A 81 -16.03 1.58 5.06
CA ASP A 81 -17.17 1.45 4.14
C ASP A 81 -17.21 0.10 3.41
N VAL A 82 -16.15 -0.71 3.50
CA VAL A 82 -16.16 -2.09 3.03
C VAL A 82 -16.90 -2.93 4.07
N LYS A 83 -18.20 -3.12 3.85
CA LYS A 83 -19.07 -3.98 4.66
C LYS A 83 -19.30 -5.29 3.94
N ASP A 84 -19.20 -6.38 4.71
CA ASP A 84 -19.72 -7.72 4.36
C ASP A 84 -19.25 -8.27 3.00
N GLY A 85 -18.20 -9.09 3.05
CA GLY A 85 -17.72 -9.92 1.95
C GLY A 85 -17.00 -11.15 2.50
N PRO A 86 -16.66 -12.14 1.66
CA PRO A 86 -15.81 -13.25 2.10
C PRO A 86 -14.49 -12.70 2.66
N GLU A 87 -14.04 -13.23 3.80
CA GLU A 87 -12.74 -12.90 4.38
C GLU A 87 -11.65 -13.05 3.31
N GLY A 88 -10.78 -12.05 3.21
CA GLY A 88 -9.68 -11.99 2.24
C GLY A 88 -10.06 -11.41 0.89
N ALA A 89 -11.35 -11.22 0.57
CA ALA A 89 -11.77 -10.86 -0.79
C ALA A 89 -11.32 -9.45 -1.19
N TYR A 90 -11.49 -8.47 -0.29
CA TYR A 90 -11.09 -7.09 -0.55
C TYR A 90 -9.56 -7.00 -0.62
N GLN A 91 -8.86 -7.63 0.32
CA GLN A 91 -7.41 -7.71 0.28
C GLN A 91 -6.91 -8.36 -1.02
N HIS A 92 -7.48 -9.49 -1.44
CA HIS A 92 -7.04 -10.18 -2.65
C HIS A 92 -7.22 -9.30 -3.91
N HIS A 93 -8.29 -8.51 -3.95
CA HIS A 93 -8.50 -7.53 -5.02
C HIS A 93 -7.41 -6.44 -5.04
N VAL A 94 -7.06 -5.92 -3.86
CA VAL A 94 -6.13 -4.79 -3.71
C VAL A 94 -4.67 -5.23 -3.74
N ALA A 95 -4.24 -6.17 -2.89
CA ALA A 95 -2.85 -6.56 -2.75
C ALA A 95 -2.48 -7.85 -3.52
N GLY A 96 -3.45 -8.69 -3.87
CA GLY A 96 -3.21 -9.97 -4.56
C GLY A 96 -2.66 -11.10 -3.69
N THR A 97 -2.28 -10.79 -2.46
CA THR A 97 -1.60 -11.67 -1.51
C THR A 97 -2.56 -12.23 -0.45
N GLY A 98 -2.21 -13.37 0.14
CA GLY A 98 -2.93 -14.04 1.24
C GLY A 98 -2.42 -13.72 2.65
N TYR A 99 -1.98 -12.49 2.92
CA TYR A 99 -1.70 -12.04 4.30
C TYR A 99 -3.00 -12.05 5.13
N PRO A 100 -2.95 -12.21 6.46
CA PRO A 100 -4.16 -12.18 7.28
C PRO A 100 -4.78 -10.77 7.30
N GLU A 101 -6.10 -10.72 7.10
CA GLU A 101 -6.90 -9.51 7.30
C GLU A 101 -6.93 -9.15 8.80
N ARG A 102 -6.99 -7.86 9.13
CA ARG A 102 -7.13 -7.43 10.53
C ARG A 102 -8.54 -7.80 11.01
N THR A 103 -8.64 -8.81 11.86
CA THR A 103 -9.86 -9.07 12.64
C THR A 103 -9.90 -8.04 13.77
N GLU A 104 -11.02 -7.35 13.96
CA GLU A 104 -11.22 -6.47 15.12
C GLU A 104 -10.98 -7.31 16.40
N GLU A 105 -9.96 -6.96 17.18
CA GLU A 105 -9.82 -7.47 18.55
C GLU A 105 -10.76 -6.70 19.48
N VAL A 106 -11.52 -7.49 20.24
CA VAL A 106 -12.54 -7.17 21.25
C VAL A 106 -11.97 -6.38 22.43
#